data_AF-A0A2F0A6C9-F1
#
_entry.id   AF-A0A2F0A6C9-F1
#
_cell.length_a   1.000
_cell.length_b   1.000
_cell.length_c   1.000
_cell.angle_alpha   90.00
_cell.angle_beta   90.00
_cell.angle_gamma   90.00
#
_symmetry.space_group_name_H-M   'P 1'
#
loop_
_entity.id
_entity.type
_entity.pdbx_description
1 polymer ?
#
loop_
_entity_poly.entity_id
_entity_poly.type
_entity_poly.pdbx_seq_one_letter_code
_entity_poly.pdbx_strand_id
1 'polypeptide(L)'
;MVIRSPLIIILFFVGCYSTEFEKGTSQRDIIGIDSNQSFPRKIRDDESREDYYQFIVSSKKYTYWKNNYPEETLHVVLDFPVEKIDDHLVDVFRCFLNFNFNVATDFVEEEVLGAHHKDIAIEVIVRSLQVDDLGMAVLWAQDINDDTKRHSLIEELATH
;
A
#
# COMPACT_ATOMS: atom_id res chain seq x y z
N MET A 1 -15.07 2.21 -16.38
CA MET A 1 -13.68 2.68 -16.16
C MET A 1 -13.77 4.05 -15.51
N VAL A 2 -13.90 4.10 -14.19
CA VAL A 2 -13.95 5.36 -13.45
C VAL A 2 -12.51 5.79 -13.27
N ILE A 3 -12.04 6.71 -14.11
CA ILE A 3 -10.76 7.37 -13.92
C ILE A 3 -10.92 8.22 -12.65
N ARG A 4 -10.55 7.68 -11.49
CA ARG A 4 -10.40 8.47 -10.27
C ARG A 4 -9.27 9.47 -10.55
N SER A 5 -9.67 10.72 -10.75
CA SER A 5 -8.81 11.82 -11.19
C SER A 5 -7.58 11.94 -10.27
N PRO A 6 -6.40 12.36 -10.76
CA PRO A 6 -5.25 12.73 -9.91
C PRO A 6 -5.63 13.66 -8.75
N LEU A 7 -6.73 14.42 -8.89
CA LEU A 7 -7.37 15.20 -7.85
C LEU A 7 -7.79 14.39 -6.61
N ILE A 8 -8.24 13.14 -6.75
CA ILE A 8 -8.61 12.27 -5.62
C ILE A 8 -7.36 11.85 -4.85
N ILE A 9 -6.30 11.46 -5.57
CA ILE A 9 -4.99 11.16 -4.99
C ILE A 9 -4.45 12.39 -4.21
N ILE A 10 -4.56 13.59 -4.80
CA ILE A 10 -4.21 14.85 -4.13
C ILE A 10 -5.11 15.12 -2.92
N LEU A 11 -6.42 14.85 -3.00
CA LEU A 11 -7.37 15.09 -1.90
C LEU A 11 -7.18 14.14 -0.72
N PHE A 12 -6.84 12.87 -0.95
CA PHE A 12 -6.45 11.95 0.13
C PHE A 12 -5.14 12.40 0.79
N PHE A 13 -4.16 12.82 -0.01
CA PHE A 13 -2.86 13.24 0.49
C PHE A 13 -2.81 14.64 1.10
N VAL A 14 -3.70 15.54 0.70
CA VAL A 14 -3.84 16.89 1.29
C VAL A 14 -4.84 16.89 2.44
N GLY A 15 -5.89 16.05 2.39
CA GLY A 15 -6.97 15.98 3.37
C GLY A 15 -6.59 15.34 4.70
N CYS A 16 -5.59 14.46 4.74
CA CYS A 16 -5.11 13.84 5.99
C CYS A 16 -4.13 14.71 6.78
N TYR A 17 -3.81 15.93 6.32
CA TYR A 17 -3.05 16.91 7.11
C TYR A 17 -3.97 17.85 7.90
N SER A 18 -4.98 17.28 8.58
CA SER A 18 -5.65 17.93 9.71
C SER A 18 -4.96 17.45 10.97
N THR A 19 -3.92 18.17 11.38
CA THR A 19 -3.14 17.90 12.58
C THR A 19 -3.99 18.08 13.85
N GLU A 20 -4.64 17.03 14.33
CA GLU A 20 -4.87 16.87 15.77
C GLU A 20 -3.60 16.25 16.36
N PHE A 21 -2.70 17.14 16.79
CA PHE A 21 -1.36 16.88 17.25
C PHE A 21 -1.31 15.97 18.48
N GLU A 22 -0.54 14.88 18.42
CA GLU A 22 0.03 14.25 19.60
C GLU A 22 0.93 15.24 20.34
N LYS A 23 0.68 15.41 21.65
CA LYS A 23 1.46 16.28 22.54
C LYS A 23 2.91 15.79 22.61
N GLY A 24 3.84 16.54 22.00
CA GLY A 24 5.27 16.38 22.27
C GLY A 24 6.21 16.71 21.12
N THR A 25 5.70 16.75 19.88
CA THR A 25 6.55 17.03 18.71
C THR A 25 6.82 18.53 18.61
N SER A 26 8.10 18.92 18.70
CA SER A 26 8.49 20.33 18.61
C SER A 26 8.18 20.87 17.22
N GLN A 27 7.53 22.04 17.16
CA GLN A 27 7.23 22.73 15.89
C GLN A 27 8.47 22.92 14.99
N ARG A 28 9.67 22.93 15.54
CA ARG A 28 10.91 23.15 14.78
C ARG A 28 11.37 21.92 14.01
N ASP A 29 11.06 20.71 14.47
CA ASP A 29 11.36 19.48 13.72
C ASP A 29 10.40 19.29 12.53
N ILE A 30 9.24 19.94 12.60
CA ILE A 30 8.23 19.98 11.53
C ILE A 30 8.57 21.04 10.47
N ILE A 31 9.16 22.18 10.87
CA ILE A 31 9.56 23.25 9.94
C ILE A 31 10.70 22.81 8.99
N GLY A 32 11.46 21.75 9.32
CA GLY A 32 12.43 21.15 8.40
C GLY A 32 11.80 20.32 7.26
N ILE A 33 10.52 19.98 7.36
CA ILE A 33 9.74 19.21 6.38
C ILE A 33 8.86 20.12 5.52
N ASP A 34 8.71 21.39 5.90
CA ASP A 34 7.66 22.30 5.40
C ASP A 34 8.17 23.45 4.51
N SER A 35 9.05 23.14 3.55
CA SER A 35 9.33 24.03 2.41
C SER A 35 8.95 23.45 1.05
N ASN A 36 8.30 22.28 1.01
CA ASN A 36 7.70 21.76 -0.22
C ASN A 36 6.19 22.04 -0.23
N GLN A 37 5.84 23.30 -0.50
CA GLN A 37 4.49 23.75 -0.88
C GLN A 37 3.95 23.08 -2.17
N SER A 38 4.68 22.12 -2.72
CA SER A 38 4.44 21.51 -4.02
C SER A 38 4.40 19.98 -3.94
N PHE A 39 3.93 19.38 -2.84
CA PHE A 39 3.75 17.92 -2.79
C PHE A 39 2.32 17.51 -2.39
N PRO A 40 1.66 16.66 -3.21
CA PRO A 40 2.05 16.29 -4.58
C PRO A 40 2.02 17.51 -5.52
N ARG A 41 3.06 17.72 -6.33
CA ARG A 41 3.04 18.78 -7.38
C ARG A 41 2.12 18.33 -8.50
N LYS A 42 1.62 19.23 -9.34
CA LYS A 42 1.00 18.79 -10.59
C LYS A 42 2.03 18.04 -11.44
N ILE A 43 1.57 17.01 -12.16
CA ILE A 43 2.37 16.40 -13.23
C ILE A 43 2.75 17.49 -14.22
N ARG A 44 4.00 17.47 -14.71
CA ARG A 44 4.45 18.46 -15.70
C ARG A 44 4.03 18.00 -17.10
N ASP A 45 3.89 18.95 -18.01
CA ASP A 45 3.49 18.65 -19.39
C ASP A 45 4.52 17.77 -20.13
N ASP A 46 5.77 17.77 -19.70
CA ASP A 46 6.90 16.99 -20.24
C ASP A 46 7.20 15.70 -19.46
N GLU A 47 6.41 15.37 -18.43
CA GLU A 47 6.64 14.23 -17.54
C GLU A 47 5.66 13.09 -17.84
N SER A 48 6.17 11.86 -17.87
CA SER A 48 5.32 10.68 -17.96
C SER A 48 4.56 10.45 -16.64
N ARG A 49 3.42 9.76 -16.69
CA ARG A 49 2.71 9.42 -15.44
C ARG A 49 3.57 8.56 -14.54
N GLU A 50 4.35 7.69 -15.16
CA GLU A 50 5.26 6.75 -14.53
C GLU A 50 6.36 7.48 -13.74
N ASP A 51 6.99 8.49 -14.33
CA ASP A 51 8.02 9.30 -13.65
C ASP A 51 7.43 10.09 -12.48
N TYR A 52 6.19 10.58 -12.66
CA TYR A 52 5.46 11.29 -11.62
C TYR A 52 5.12 10.39 -10.42
N TYR A 53 4.70 9.14 -10.66
CA TYR A 53 4.48 8.17 -9.59
C TYR A 53 5.78 7.80 -8.88
N GLN A 54 6.88 7.63 -9.63
CA GLN A 54 8.20 7.40 -9.04
C GLN A 54 8.65 8.57 -8.14
N PHE A 55 8.33 9.80 -8.52
CA PHE A 55 8.54 10.98 -7.67
C PHE A 55 7.69 10.93 -6.39
N ILE A 56 6.44 10.45 -6.45
CA ILE A 56 5.58 10.32 -5.27
C ILE A 56 6.16 9.29 -4.30
N VAL A 57 6.42 8.07 -4.75
CA VAL A 57 6.84 6.94 -3.90
C VAL A 57 8.25 7.12 -3.32
N SER A 58 9.11 7.87 -4.00
CA SER A 58 10.46 8.21 -3.50
C SER A 58 10.46 9.33 -2.46
N SER A 59 9.31 9.94 -2.17
CA SER A 59 9.23 11.05 -1.22
C SER A 59 9.18 10.58 0.24
N LYS A 60 9.76 11.38 1.14
CA LYS A 60 9.62 11.19 2.60
C LYS A 60 8.16 11.22 3.06
N LYS A 61 7.30 11.97 2.36
CA LYS A 61 5.87 12.06 2.66
C LYS A 61 5.16 10.74 2.40
N TYR A 62 5.47 10.07 1.29
CA TYR A 62 4.96 8.74 1.00
C TYR A 62 5.41 7.72 2.07
N THR A 63 6.69 7.76 2.46
CA THR A 63 7.17 6.89 3.56
C THR A 63 6.42 7.15 4.86
N TYR A 64 6.16 8.40 5.19
CA TYR A 64 5.37 8.77 6.37
C TYR A 64 3.94 8.23 6.29
N TRP A 65 3.24 8.46 5.17
CA TRP A 65 1.86 7.99 5.02
C TRP A 65 1.74 6.48 5.04
N LYS A 66 2.61 5.76 4.32
CA LYS A 66 2.64 4.30 4.36
C LYS A 66 2.68 3.76 5.79
N ASN A 67 3.43 4.42 6.67
CA ASN A 67 3.63 3.94 8.04
C ASN A 67 2.52 4.39 9.03
N ASN A 68 1.78 5.46 8.72
CA ASN A 68 0.79 6.05 9.66
C ASN A 68 -0.66 5.96 9.16
N TYR A 69 -0.85 5.85 7.85
CA TYR A 69 -2.13 5.80 7.13
C TYR A 69 -2.06 4.77 5.98
N PRO A 70 -1.77 3.49 6.29
CA PRO A 70 -1.49 2.48 5.28
C PRO A 70 -2.71 2.15 4.41
N GLU A 71 -3.93 2.19 4.96
CA GLU A 71 -5.18 1.93 4.23
C GLU A 71 -5.40 2.96 3.12
N GLU A 72 -5.35 4.25 3.47
CA GLU A 72 -5.51 5.35 2.53
C GLU A 72 -4.38 5.36 1.50
N THR A 73 -3.16 5.02 1.92
CA THR A 73 -2.02 4.89 1.01
C THR A 73 -2.24 3.76 0.01
N LEU A 74 -2.82 2.64 0.44
CA LEU A 74 -3.07 1.48 -0.41
C LEU A 74 -4.14 1.77 -1.46
N HIS A 75 -5.22 2.45 -1.09
CA HIS A 75 -6.23 2.92 -2.05
C HIS A 75 -5.63 3.79 -3.16
N VAL A 76 -4.64 4.61 -2.83
CA VAL A 76 -3.93 5.41 -3.84
C VAL A 76 -3.04 4.55 -4.73
N VAL A 77 -2.29 3.61 -4.13
CA VAL A 77 -1.40 2.74 -4.88
C VAL A 77 -2.18 1.91 -5.90
N LEU A 78 -3.40 1.46 -5.57
CA LEU A 78 -4.29 0.73 -6.49
C LEU A 78 -4.65 1.51 -7.77
N ASP A 79 -4.53 2.84 -7.76
CA ASP A 79 -4.75 3.69 -8.94
C ASP A 79 -3.48 3.85 -9.82
N PHE A 80 -2.35 3.23 -9.45
CA PHE A 80 -1.10 3.31 -10.21
C PHE A 80 -1.08 2.36 -11.42
N PRO A 81 -0.23 2.62 -12.43
CA PRO A 81 -0.03 1.70 -13.54
C PRO A 81 0.42 0.31 -13.08
N VAL A 82 -0.26 -0.72 -13.59
CA VAL A 82 -0.12 -2.13 -13.19
C VAL A 82 1.32 -2.65 -13.25
N GLU A 83 2.13 -2.14 -14.18
CA GLU A 83 3.49 -2.66 -14.43
C GLU A 83 4.51 -2.32 -13.35
N LYS A 84 4.20 -1.41 -12.41
CA LYS A 84 5.11 -0.99 -11.33
C LYS A 84 4.45 -0.94 -9.96
N ILE A 85 3.24 -1.46 -9.83
CA ILE A 85 2.46 -1.40 -8.59
C ILE A 85 2.89 -2.47 -7.58
N ASP A 86 3.30 -3.65 -8.05
CA ASP A 86 3.47 -4.86 -7.23
C ASP A 86 4.36 -4.64 -6.00
N ASP A 87 5.57 -4.09 -6.18
CA ASP A 87 6.50 -3.85 -5.07
C ASP A 87 5.93 -2.83 -4.06
N HIS A 88 5.22 -1.81 -4.55
CA HIS A 88 4.60 -0.80 -3.69
C HIS A 88 3.36 -1.32 -2.96
N LEU A 89 2.58 -2.16 -3.63
CA LEU A 89 1.43 -2.84 -3.05
C LEU A 89 1.90 -3.77 -1.93
N VAL A 90 2.94 -4.57 -2.17
CA VAL A 90 3.54 -5.43 -1.14
C VAL A 90 4.02 -4.62 0.06
N ASP A 91 4.78 -3.55 -0.19
CA ASP A 91 5.38 -2.75 0.88
C ASP A 91 4.32 -2.02 1.74
N VAL A 92 3.33 -1.39 1.11
CA VAL A 92 2.25 -0.70 1.83
C VAL A 92 1.34 -1.69 2.55
N PHE A 93 1.04 -2.82 1.92
CA PHE A 93 0.14 -3.82 2.50
C PHE A 93 0.77 -4.51 3.71
N ARG A 94 2.09 -4.73 3.71
CA ARG A 94 2.83 -5.16 4.92
C ARG A 94 2.72 -4.15 6.06
N CYS A 95 2.85 -2.86 5.75
CA CYS A 95 2.64 -1.81 6.75
C CYS A 95 1.20 -1.83 7.28
N PHE A 96 0.21 -2.11 6.43
CA PHE A 96 -1.18 -2.21 6.84
C PHE A 96 -1.44 -3.39 7.78
N LEU A 97 -0.97 -4.58 7.43
CA LEU A 97 -1.11 -5.78 8.27
C LEU A 97 -0.48 -5.59 9.66
N ASN A 98 0.67 -4.93 9.72
CA ASN A 98 1.33 -4.60 10.99
C ASN A 98 0.57 -3.56 11.82
N PHE A 99 -0.17 -2.67 11.16
CA PHE A 99 -0.96 -1.63 11.81
C PHE A 99 -2.30 -2.17 12.33
N ASN A 100 -3.04 -2.90 11.49
CA ASN A 100 -4.30 -3.53 11.84
C ASN A 100 -4.57 -4.74 10.94
N PHE A 101 -4.22 -5.93 11.44
CA PHE A 101 -4.31 -7.17 10.68
C PHE A 101 -5.72 -7.46 10.13
N ASN A 102 -6.75 -7.39 10.98
CA ASN A 102 -8.12 -7.76 10.60
C ASN A 102 -8.67 -6.85 9.50
N VAL A 103 -8.48 -5.53 9.65
CA VAL A 103 -8.96 -4.57 8.64
C VAL A 103 -8.19 -4.73 7.32
N ALA A 104 -6.89 -5.00 7.40
CA ALA A 104 -6.07 -5.26 6.21
C ALA A 104 -6.51 -6.54 5.47
N THR A 105 -6.93 -7.59 6.17
CA THR A 105 -7.46 -8.80 5.52
C THR A 105 -8.83 -8.55 4.89
N ASP A 106 -9.72 -7.81 5.54
CA ASP A 106 -11.05 -7.46 5.00
C ASP A 106 -10.91 -6.66 3.69
N PHE A 107 -9.92 -5.76 3.62
CA PHE A 107 -9.61 -4.98 2.42
C PHE A 107 -9.36 -5.84 1.18
N VAL A 108 -8.74 -7.03 1.32
CA VAL A 108 -8.44 -7.91 0.16
C VAL A 108 -9.72 -8.43 -0.47
N GLU A 109 -10.73 -8.72 0.35
CA GLU A 109 -12.01 -9.23 -0.11
C GLU A 109 -12.85 -8.15 -0.78
N GLU A 110 -12.75 -6.91 -0.30
CA GLU A 110 -13.61 -5.80 -0.71
C GLU A 110 -13.04 -4.97 -1.88
N GLU A 111 -11.73 -4.71 -1.90
CA GLU A 111 -11.15 -3.62 -2.69
C GLU A 111 -10.10 -4.06 -3.72
N VAL A 112 -9.60 -5.29 -3.68
CA VAL A 112 -8.60 -5.78 -4.65
C VAL A 112 -9.27 -6.37 -5.90
N LEU A 113 -9.32 -5.57 -6.97
CA LEU A 113 -10.17 -5.82 -8.15
C LEU A 113 -9.61 -6.79 -9.21
N GLY A 114 -8.40 -7.35 -9.04
CA GLY A 114 -7.75 -8.16 -10.07
C GLY A 114 -7.06 -9.40 -9.53
N ALA A 115 -7.14 -10.52 -10.25
CA ALA A 115 -6.55 -11.80 -9.84
C ALA A 115 -5.05 -11.67 -9.52
N HIS A 116 -4.27 -10.97 -10.34
CA HIS A 116 -2.83 -10.77 -10.10
C HIS A 116 -2.55 -10.00 -8.79
N HIS A 117 -3.22 -8.87 -8.55
CA HIS A 117 -3.03 -8.10 -7.32
C HIS A 117 -3.62 -8.81 -6.09
N LYS A 118 -4.70 -9.59 -6.27
CA LYS A 118 -5.30 -10.42 -5.22
C LYS A 118 -4.33 -11.51 -4.80
N ASP A 119 -3.73 -12.22 -5.76
CA ASP A 119 -2.72 -13.24 -5.50
C ASP A 119 -1.51 -12.65 -4.75
N ILE A 120 -1.05 -11.45 -5.12
CA ILE A 120 0.02 -10.73 -4.40
C ILE A 120 -0.40 -10.39 -2.96
N ALA A 121 -1.60 -9.84 -2.76
CA ALA A 121 -2.09 -9.50 -1.43
C ALA A 121 -2.20 -10.73 -0.52
N ILE A 122 -2.73 -11.83 -1.06
CA ILE A 122 -2.80 -13.13 -0.38
C ILE A 122 -1.40 -13.62 0.00
N GLU A 123 -0.43 -13.56 -0.92
CA GLU A 123 0.94 -13.98 -0.63
C GLU A 123 1.53 -13.20 0.55
N VAL A 124 1.28 -11.90 0.62
CA VAL A 124 1.72 -11.07 1.74
C VAL A 124 1.07 -11.50 3.05
N ILE A 125 -0.24 -11.74 3.09
CA ILE A 125 -0.96 -12.23 4.28
C ILE A 125 -0.40 -13.58 4.73
N VAL A 126 -0.27 -14.53 3.81
CA VAL A 126 0.21 -15.89 4.11
C VAL A 126 1.60 -15.87 4.74
N ARG A 127 2.52 -15.08 4.18
CA ARG A 127 3.88 -14.91 4.73
C ARG A 127 3.88 -14.21 6.09
N SER A 128 2.88 -13.37 6.38
CA SER A 128 2.70 -12.77 7.71
C SER A 128 2.11 -13.74 8.74
N LEU A 129 1.24 -14.67 8.31
CA LEU A 129 0.57 -15.66 9.16
C LEU A 129 1.44 -16.89 9.50
N GLN A 130 2.47 -17.17 8.71
CA GLN A 130 3.33 -18.36 8.80
C GLN A 130 3.93 -18.62 10.21
N VAL A 131 3.99 -17.61 11.08
CA VAL A 131 4.57 -17.71 12.42
C VAL A 131 3.58 -18.24 13.46
N ASP A 132 2.31 -17.81 13.40
CA ASP A 132 1.35 -18.02 14.51
C ASP A 132 0.07 -18.77 14.08
N ASP A 133 -0.24 -18.85 12.78
CA ASP A 133 -1.49 -19.41 12.28
C ASP A 133 -1.35 -20.15 10.93
N LEU A 134 -0.61 -21.27 10.95
CA LEU A 134 -0.35 -22.10 9.78
C LEU A 134 -1.64 -22.60 9.11
N GLY A 135 -2.68 -22.89 9.89
CA GLY A 135 -3.97 -23.35 9.37
C GLY A 135 -4.65 -22.28 8.52
N MET A 136 -4.69 -21.05 9.02
CA MET A 136 -5.24 -19.92 8.28
C MET A 136 -4.38 -19.56 7.07
N ALA A 137 -3.05 -19.62 7.20
CA ALA A 137 -2.11 -19.40 6.09
C ALA A 137 -2.35 -20.38 4.92
N VAL A 138 -2.55 -21.66 5.20
CA VAL A 138 -2.85 -22.67 4.16
C VAL A 138 -4.21 -22.41 3.50
N LEU A 139 -5.23 -22.01 4.27
CA LEU A 139 -6.55 -21.68 3.71
C LEU A 139 -6.46 -20.50 2.74
N TRP A 140 -5.81 -19.41 3.13
CA TRP A 140 -5.61 -18.26 2.24
C TRP A 140 -4.80 -18.62 1.00
N ALA A 141 -3.74 -19.42 1.13
CA ALA A 141 -2.94 -19.83 -0.01
C ALA A 141 -3.76 -20.58 -1.09
N GLN A 142 -4.84 -21.28 -0.71
CA GLN A 142 -5.71 -21.97 -1.67
C GLN A 142 -6.46 -21.03 -2.61
N ASP A 143 -6.65 -19.77 -2.21
CA ASP A 143 -7.38 -18.77 -2.99
C ASP A 143 -6.50 -18.06 -4.04
N ILE A 144 -5.21 -18.39 -4.12
CA ILE A 144 -4.31 -17.93 -5.19
C ILE A 144 -4.73 -18.56 -6.52
N ASN A 145 -4.96 -17.70 -7.51
CA ASN A 145 -5.40 -18.10 -8.84
C ASN A 145 -4.27 -18.69 -9.70
N ASP A 146 -3.03 -18.19 -9.57
CA ASP A 146 -1.86 -18.79 -10.22
C ASP A 146 -1.52 -20.16 -9.57
N ASP A 147 -1.79 -21.24 -10.29
CA ASP A 147 -1.52 -22.61 -9.85
C ASP A 147 -0.05 -22.81 -9.43
N THR A 148 0.92 -22.25 -10.15
CA THR A 148 2.35 -22.44 -9.85
C THR A 148 2.69 -21.74 -8.54
N LYS A 149 2.24 -20.50 -8.36
CA LYS A 149 2.43 -19.76 -7.10
C LYS A 149 1.74 -20.44 -5.94
N ARG A 150 0.48 -20.87 -6.12
CA ARG A 150 -0.29 -21.58 -5.11
C ARG A 150 0.44 -22.81 -4.60
N HIS A 151 0.90 -23.69 -5.50
CA HIS A 151 1.64 -24.89 -5.11
C HIS A 151 2.95 -24.53 -4.40
N SER A 152 3.72 -23.59 -4.94
CA SER A 152 4.98 -23.15 -4.33
C SER A 152 4.79 -22.61 -2.92
N LEU A 153 3.75 -21.82 -2.69
CA LEU A 153 3.48 -21.21 -1.38
C LEU A 153 2.99 -22.25 -0.37
N ILE A 154 2.15 -23.21 -0.79
CA ILE A 154 1.71 -24.31 0.07
C ILE A 154 2.89 -25.22 0.45
N GLU A 155 3.79 -25.49 -0.49
CA GLU A 155 5.02 -26.25 -0.20
C GLU A 155 5.91 -25.49 0.79
N GLU A 156 6.11 -24.18 0.61
CA GLU A 156 6.84 -23.33 1.56
C GLU A 156 6.24 -23.45 2.97
N LEU A 157 4.92 -23.28 3.11
CA LEU A 157 4.21 -23.43 4.39
C LEU A 157 4.37 -24.82 5.01
N ALA A 158 4.35 -25.89 4.21
CA ALA A 158 4.49 -27.26 4.73
C ALA A 158 5.92 -27.60 5.22
N THR A 159 6.91 -26.80 4.81
CA THR A 159 8.32 -26.99 5.19
C THR A 159 8.77 -26.15 6.39
N HIS A 160 7.92 -25.23 6.85
CA HIS A 160 8.15 -24.36 7.99
C HIS A 160 7.38 -24.84 9.23
#